data_AF-A0A537DUG7-F1
#
_entry.id   AF-A0A537DUG7-F1
#
_cell.length_a   1.000
_cell.length_b   1.000
_cell.length_c   1.000
_cell.angle_alpha   90.00
_cell.angle_beta   90.00
_cell.angle_gamma   90.00
#
_symmetry.space_group_name_H-M   'P 1'
#
loop_
_entity.id
_entity.type
_entity.pdbx_description
1 polymer ?
#
loop_
_entity_poly.entity_id
_entity_poly.type
_entity_poly.pdbx_seq_one_letter_code
_entity_poly.pdbx_strand_id
1 'polypeptide(L)'
;MSEKKRVPPWERAQLSFTLAERRRLRKVEENERPGKTRLLDLEENRKRLAEIRKHFCPDCQRYIRSDQLTREENKIGEEQGFCKCARNNPKT
;
A
#
# COMPACT_ATOMS: atom_id res chain seq x y z
N MET A 1 13.89 33.68 8.59
CA MET A 1 12.41 33.74 8.54
C MET A 1 12.01 33.77 7.08
N SER A 2 11.55 32.65 6.52
CA SER A 2 11.22 32.57 5.09
C SER A 2 10.02 33.44 4.78
N GLU A 3 10.22 34.51 4.00
CA GLU A 3 9.16 35.40 3.52
C GLU A 3 8.09 34.57 2.80
N LYS A 4 6.89 34.52 3.37
CA LYS A 4 5.75 33.84 2.75
C LYS A 4 5.35 34.63 1.50
N LYS A 5 5.86 34.23 0.33
CA LYS A 5 5.42 34.74 -0.97
C LYS A 5 3.89 34.64 -1.05
N ARG A 6 3.20 35.79 -1.16
CA ARG A 6 1.75 35.83 -1.33
C ARG A 6 1.42 35.23 -2.69
N VAL A 7 0.74 34.09 -2.68
CA VAL A 7 0.19 33.48 -3.89
C VAL A 7 -0.86 34.43 -4.47
N PRO A 8 -0.72 34.87 -5.74
CA PRO A 8 -1.68 35.74 -6.37
C PRO A 8 -3.09 35.12 -6.45
N PRO A 9 -4.15 35.95 -6.50
CA PRO A 9 -5.53 35.46 -6.49
C PRO A 9 -5.87 34.49 -7.63
N TRP A 10 -5.31 34.66 -8.82
CA TRP A 10 -5.57 33.79 -9.98
C TRP A 10 -4.95 32.39 -9.82
N GLU A 11 -3.73 32.30 -9.28
CA GLU A 11 -3.09 31.03 -8.95
C GLU A 11 -3.88 30.30 -7.86
N ARG A 12 -4.35 31.02 -6.84
CA ARG A 12 -5.21 30.46 -5.80
C ARG A 12 -6.56 29.97 -6.37
N ALA A 13 -7.13 30.67 -7.35
CA ALA A 13 -8.35 30.27 -8.02
C ALA A 13 -8.15 29.00 -8.87
N GLN A 14 -7.03 28.90 -9.61
CA GLN A 14 -6.67 27.72 -10.40
C GLN A 14 -6.43 26.48 -9.52
N LEU A 15 -5.74 26.66 -8.39
CA LEU A 15 -5.58 25.60 -7.38
C LEU A 15 -6.92 25.17 -6.78
N SER A 16 -7.83 26.12 -6.56
CA SER A 16 -9.17 25.82 -6.02
C SER A 16 -10.03 25.06 -7.03
N PHE A 17 -9.95 25.44 -8.32
CA PHE A 17 -10.63 24.77 -9.42
C PHE A 17 -10.15 23.32 -9.57
N THR A 18 -8.84 23.11 -9.65
CA THR A 18 -8.26 21.76 -9.75
C THR A 18 -8.59 20.88 -8.54
N LEU A 19 -8.63 21.44 -7.34
CA LEU A 19 -9.10 20.73 -6.14
C LEU A 19 -10.59 20.36 -6.22
N ALA A 20 -11.44 21.26 -6.73
CA ALA A 20 -12.86 21.01 -6.91
C ALA A 20 -13.12 19.92 -7.96
N GLU A 21 -12.36 19.92 -9.05
CA GLU A 21 -12.43 18.92 -10.11
C GLU A 21 -12.03 17.53 -9.61
N ARG A 22 -10.92 17.42 -8.86
CA ARG A 22 -10.53 16.17 -8.19
C ARG A 22 -11.57 15.66 -7.18
N ARG A 23 -12.30 16.56 -6.51
CA ARG A 23 -13.39 16.16 -5.60
C ARG A 23 -14.60 15.64 -6.38
N ARG A 24 -14.93 16.24 -7.53
CA ARG A 24 -16.01 15.76 -8.41
C ARG A 24 -15.70 14.37 -8.96
N LEU A 25 -14.49 14.16 -9.48
CA LEU A 25 -14.06 12.85 -10.00
C LEU A 25 -14.15 11.75 -8.93
N ARG A 26 -13.65 12.02 -7.72
CA ARG A 26 -13.77 11.06 -6.60
C ARG A 26 -15.22 10.75 -6.23
N LYS A 27 -16.12 11.75 -6.24
CA LYS A 27 -17.55 11.52 -5.98
C LYS A 27 -18.21 10.67 -7.07
N VAL A 28 -17.83 10.87 -8.34
CA VAL A 28 -18.32 10.05 -9.45
C VAL A 28 -17.84 8.62 -9.27
N GLU A 29 -16.55 8.41 -9.00
CA GLU A 29 -15.99 7.08 -8.73
C GLU A 29 -16.65 6.39 -7.51
N GLU A 30 -16.89 7.14 -6.43
CA GLU A 30 -17.58 6.64 -5.24
C GLU A 30 -19.06 6.30 -5.50
N ASN A 31 -19.73 7.02 -6.39
CA ASN A 31 -21.12 6.73 -6.77
C ASN A 31 -21.22 5.56 -7.76
N GLU A 32 -20.24 5.41 -8.66
CA GLU A 32 -20.19 4.33 -9.65
C GLU A 32 -19.78 2.99 -9.03
N ARG A 33 -18.99 2.98 -7.95
CA ARG A 33 -18.70 1.77 -7.16
C ARG A 33 -19.67 1.62 -6.00
N PRO A 34 -20.57 0.60 -6.00
CA PRO A 34 -21.42 0.34 -4.85
C PRO A 34 -20.56 0.08 -3.60
N GLY A 35 -20.95 0.66 -2.46
CA GLY A 35 -20.22 0.49 -1.19
C GLY A 35 -20.03 -0.98 -0.77
N LYS A 36 -20.92 -1.88 -1.22
CA LYS A 36 -20.80 -3.34 -1.03
C LYS A 36 -19.58 -3.93 -1.74
N THR A 37 -19.28 -3.47 -2.96
CA THR A 37 -18.09 -3.91 -3.72
C THR A 37 -16.81 -3.46 -3.03
N ARG A 38 -16.79 -2.23 -2.53
CA ARG A 38 -15.65 -1.68 -1.77
C ARG A 38 -15.38 -2.46 -0.47
N LEU A 39 -16.42 -2.92 0.23
CA LEU A 39 -16.26 -3.73 1.44
C LEU A 39 -15.71 -5.13 1.12
N LEU A 40 -16.17 -5.75 0.03
CA LEU A 40 -15.64 -7.02 -0.45
C LEU A 40 -14.15 -6.89 -0.81
N ASP A 41 -13.77 -5.84 -1.54
CA ASP A 41 -12.36 -5.56 -1.86
C ASP A 41 -11.50 -5.39 -0.59
N LEU A 42 -12.02 -4.70 0.45
CA LEU A 42 -11.31 -4.54 1.71
C LEU A 42 -11.17 -5.86 2.49
N GLU A 43 -12.18 -6.72 2.44
CA GLU A 43 -12.12 -8.04 3.08
C GLU A 43 -11.14 -8.97 2.36
N GLU A 44 -11.16 -8.99 1.03
CA GLU A 44 -10.17 -9.71 0.23
C GLU A 44 -8.75 -9.20 0.48
N ASN A 45 -8.56 -7.88 0.54
CA ASN A 45 -7.27 -7.30 0.89
C ASN A 45 -6.82 -7.68 2.29
N ARG A 46 -7.72 -7.70 3.29
CA ARG A 46 -7.39 -8.18 4.64
C ARG A 46 -6.94 -9.64 4.62
N LYS A 47 -7.63 -10.51 3.86
CA LYS A 47 -7.27 -11.93 3.73
C LYS A 47 -5.89 -12.09 3.08
N ARG A 48 -5.65 -11.40 1.96
CA ARG A 48 -4.33 -11.39 1.28
C ARG A 48 -3.21 -10.90 2.21
N LEU A 49 -3.42 -9.78 2.92
CA LEU A 49 -2.43 -9.28 3.88
C LEU A 49 -2.16 -10.26 5.02
N ALA A 50 -3.19 -10.96 5.51
CA ALA A 50 -3.02 -11.97 6.53
C ALA A 50 -2.23 -13.18 6.02
N GLU A 51 -2.44 -13.59 4.78
CA GLU A 51 -1.66 -14.65 4.12
C GLU A 51 -0.20 -14.24 3.95
N ILE A 52 0.06 -13.07 3.37
CA ILE A 52 1.41 -12.53 3.21
C ILE A 52 2.14 -12.47 4.55
N ARG A 53 1.47 -12.00 5.61
CA ARG A 53 2.07 -11.85 6.94
C ARG A 53 2.53 -13.18 7.57
N LYS A 54 1.95 -14.33 7.18
CA LYS A 54 2.40 -15.65 7.66
C LYS A 54 3.82 -15.98 7.21
N HIS A 55 4.24 -15.45 6.07
CA HIS A 55 5.55 -15.69 5.50
C HIS A 55 6.62 -14.75 6.04
N PHE A 56 6.26 -13.79 6.89
CA PHE A 56 7.20 -12.92 7.56
C PHE A 56 7.67 -13.52 8.89
N CYS A 57 8.98 -13.42 9.12
CA CYS A 57 9.52 -13.71 10.44
C CYS A 57 9.12 -12.60 11.44
N PRO A 58 8.58 -12.94 12.62
CA PRO A 58 8.16 -11.95 13.60
C PRO A 58 9.33 -11.14 14.19
N ASP A 59 10.53 -11.72 14.21
CA ASP A 59 11.71 -11.11 14.83
C ASP A 59 12.44 -10.17 13.86
N CYS A 60 12.71 -10.64 12.63
CA CYS A 60 13.50 -9.89 11.64
C CYS A 60 12.65 -9.08 10.64
N GLN A 61 11.32 -9.29 10.63
CA GLN A 61 10.37 -8.69 9.68
C GLN A 61 10.77 -8.86 8.20
N ARG A 62 11.49 -9.94 7.88
CA ARG A 62 11.81 -10.34 6.50
C ARG A 62 11.09 -11.63 6.14
N TYR A 63 10.92 -11.86 4.84
CA TYR A 63 10.35 -13.09 4.32
C TYR A 63 11.19 -14.32 4.74
N ILE A 64 10.51 -15.34 5.22
CA ILE A 64 11.06 -16.67 5.46
C ILE A 64 11.15 -17.36 4.11
N ARG A 65 12.34 -17.87 3.76
CA ARG A 65 12.53 -18.57 2.49
C ARG A 65 11.71 -19.87 2.50
N SER A 66 10.73 -19.96 1.60
CA SER A 66 9.81 -21.09 1.50
C SER A 66 9.39 -21.29 0.05
N ASP A 67 9.18 -22.53 -0.37
CA ASP A 67 8.67 -22.88 -1.70
C ASP A 67 7.18 -22.52 -1.88
N GLN A 68 6.50 -22.14 -0.80
CA GLN A 68 5.10 -21.69 -0.80
C GLN A 68 4.95 -20.20 -1.11
N LEU A 69 6.05 -19.44 -1.24
CA LEU A 69 6.00 -18.02 -1.58
C LEU A 69 5.49 -17.82 -3.01
N THR A 70 4.62 -16.83 -3.17
CA THR A 70 4.22 -16.39 -4.51
C THR A 70 5.40 -15.75 -5.26
N ARG A 71 5.30 -15.61 -6.59
CA ARG A 71 6.36 -14.99 -7.41
C ARG A 71 6.71 -13.57 -6.94
N GLU A 72 5.70 -12.82 -6.54
CA GLU A 72 5.84 -11.44 -6.06
C GLU A 72 6.59 -11.40 -4.73
N GLU A 73 6.20 -12.24 -3.78
CA GLU A 73 6.87 -12.33 -2.47
C GLU A 73 8.31 -12.84 -2.60
N ASN A 74 8.57 -13.80 -3.49
CA ASN A 74 9.92 -14.25 -3.79
C ASN A 74 10.79 -13.11 -4.32
N LYS A 75 10.27 -12.32 -5.26
CA LYS A 75 10.99 -11.16 -5.80
C LYS A 75 11.31 -10.12 -4.72
N ILE A 76 10.35 -9.83 -3.83
CA ILE A 76 10.58 -8.92 -2.70
C ILE A 76 11.64 -9.49 -1.75
N GLY A 77 11.58 -10.79 -1.48
CA GLY A 77 12.57 -11.50 -0.67
C GLY A 77 13.98 -11.50 -1.29
N GLU A 78 14.09 -11.54 -2.61
CA GLU A 78 15.35 -11.40 -3.34
C GLU A 78 15.91 -9.98 -3.25
N GLU A 79 15.06 -8.95 -3.44
CA GLU A 79 15.46 -7.54 -3.40
C GLU A 79 15.84 -7.07 -1.98
N GLN A 80 15.05 -7.45 -0.97
CA GLN A 80 15.25 -7.00 0.42
C GLN A 80 16.09 -7.98 1.26
N GLY A 81 16.32 -9.18 0.74
CA GLY A 81 17.00 -10.28 1.41
C GLY A 81 16.08 -11.06 2.34
N PHE A 82 16.16 -12.39 2.25
CA PHE A 82 15.42 -13.30 3.14
C PHE A 82 15.89 -13.26 4.59
N CYS A 83 15.02 -13.72 5.49
CA CYS A 83 15.35 -13.84 6.90
C CYS A 83 16.46 -14.87 7.14
N LYS A 84 17.34 -14.55 8.10
CA LYS A 84 18.48 -15.39 8.51
C LYS A 84 18.39 -15.86 9.97
N CYS A 85 17.22 -15.67 10.61
CA CYS A 85 17.00 -16.11 11.98
C CYS A 85 17.16 -17.63 12.09
N ALA A 86 17.88 -18.10 13.11
CA ALA A 86 18.15 -19.53 13.33
C ALA A 86 16.87 -20.38 13.38
N ARG A 87 15.79 -19.84 13.95
CA ARG A 87 14.47 -20.50 14.03
C ARG A 87 13.82 -20.81 12.69
N ASN A 88 14.17 -20.07 11.64
CA ASN A 88 13.54 -20.11 10.33
C ASN A 88 14.51 -20.53 9.22
N ASN A 89 15.72 -20.95 9.60
CA ASN A 89 16.72 -21.41 8.66
C ASN A 89 16.58 -22.94 8.55
N PRO A 90 16.30 -23.52 7.37
CA PRO A 90 16.10 -24.98 7.22
C PRO A 90 17.40 -25.80 7.37
N LYS A 91 18.44 -25.25 8.00
CA LYS A 91 19.74 -25.90 8.25
C LYS A 91 20.23 -25.56 9.66
N THR A 92 19.62 -26.19 10.66
CA THR A 92 20.25 -26.78 11.85
C THR A 92 19.30 -27.83 12.40
#